data_AF-A0A7C7CNG0-F1
#
_entry.id   AF-A0A7C7CNG0-F1
#
_cell.length_a   1.000
_cell.length_b   1.000
_cell.length_c   1.000
_cell.angle_alpha   90.00
_cell.angle_beta   90.00
_cell.angle_gamma   90.00
#
_symmetry.space_group_name_H-M   'P 1'
#
loop_
_entity.id
_entity.type
_entity.pdbx_description
1 polymer ?
#
loop_
_entity_poly.entity_id
_entity_poly.type
_entity_poly.pdbx_seq_one_letter_code
_entity_poly.pdbx_strand_id
1 'polypeptide(L)' 'MGEPRRIQSGIVDVEFGEGVTVIEPVNIYGCKIADNVFVG' A
#
# COMPACT_ATOMS: atom_id res chain seq x y z
N MET A 1 25.59 -18.74 -6.57
CA MET A 1 25.02 -17.38 -6.56
C MET A 1 23.66 -17.45 -5.89
N GLY A 2 23.29 -16.47 -5.07
CA GLY A 2 21.96 -16.43 -4.44
C GLY A 2 20.93 -15.85 -5.40
N GLU A 3 19.81 -16.54 -5.60
CA GLU A 3 18.67 -16.02 -6.36
C GLU A 3 17.90 -14.98 -5.53
N PRO A 4 17.41 -13.88 -6.12
CA PRO A 4 16.65 -12.87 -5.40
C PRO A 4 15.23 -13.37 -5.09
N ARG A 5 14.76 -13.18 -3.85
CA ARG A 5 13.35 -13.35 -3.52
C ARG A 5 12.55 -12.18 -4.09
N ARG A 6 11.73 -12.43 -5.11
CA ARG A 6 10.87 -11.42 -5.74
C ARG A 6 9.51 -11.40 -5.04
N ILE A 7 9.10 -10.23 -4.55
CA ILE A 7 7.76 -9.99 -4.00
C ILE A 7 7.19 -8.83 -4.79
N GLN A 8 5.96 -8.99 -5.27
CA GLN A 8 5.26 -7.92 -5.97
C GLN A 8 4.71 -6.92 -4.94
N SER A 9 4.89 -5.62 -5.19
CA SER A 9 4.25 -4.57 -4.39
C SER A 9 2.74 -4.64 -4.53
N GLY A 10 2.02 -4.25 -3.47
CA GLY A 10 0.57 -4.23 -3.52
C GLY A 10 -0.08 -3.62 -2.30
N ILE A 11 -1.39 -3.45 -2.42
CA ILE A 11 -2.30 -3.00 -1.40
C ILE A 11 -3.22 -4.17 -1.09
N VAL A 12 -3.14 -4.75 0.11
CA VAL A 12 -3.90 -5.95 0.49
C VAL A 12 -4.57 -5.74 1.83
N ASP A 13 -5.88 -6.03 1.89
CA ASP A 13 -6.70 -5.94 3.10
C ASP A 13 -6.57 -4.56 3.80
N VAL A 14 -6.74 -3.49 3.03
CA VAL A 14 -6.66 -2.11 3.51
C VAL A 14 -8.03 -1.44 3.46
N GLU A 15 -8.45 -0.84 4.58
CA GLU A 15 -9.61 0.04 4.63
C GLU A 15 -9.19 1.49 4.36
N PHE A 16 -9.75 2.10 3.32
CA PHE A 16 -9.51 3.51 3.01
C PHE A 16 -10.67 4.39 3.45
N GLY A 17 -10.33 5.48 4.13
CA GLY A 17 -11.22 6.62 4.38
C GLY A 17 -11.46 7.42 3.11
N GLU A 18 -12.34 8.41 3.21
CA GLU A 18 -12.73 9.26 2.08
C GLU A 18 -11.58 10.19 1.68
N GLY A 19 -11.38 10.40 0.37
CA GLY A 19 -10.37 11.34 -0.13
C GLY A 19 -8.91 10.88 0.04
N VAL A 20 -8.67 9.60 0.34
CA VAL A 20 -7.31 9.06 0.38
C VAL A 20 -6.69 9.09 -1.01
N THR A 21 -5.44 9.57 -1.09
CA THR A 21 -4.64 9.52 -2.31
C THR A 21 -3.46 8.60 -2.10
N VAL A 22 -3.25 7.66 -3.02
CA VAL A 22 -2.14 6.72 -3.01
C VAL A 22 -1.37 6.84 -4.32
N ILE A 23 -0.05 6.98 -4.24
CA ILE A 23 0.84 6.93 -5.39
C ILE A 23 1.48 5.54 -5.47
N GLU A 24 1.46 4.95 -6.65
CA GLU A 24 2.05 3.63 -6.91
C GLU A 24 3.48 3.75 -7.48
N PRO A 25 4.36 2.74 -7.27
CA PRO A 25 4.11 1.49 -6.56
C PRO A 25 4.24 1.63 -5.03
N VAL A 26 3.35 0.98 -4.27
CA VAL A 26 3.34 1.03 -2.79
C VAL A 26 3.03 -0.32 -2.16
N ASN A 27 3.43 -0.46 -0.89
CA ASN A 27 3.23 -1.64 -0.06
C ASN A 27 2.36 -1.29 1.17
N ILE A 28 1.07 -1.63 1.14
CA ILE A 28 0.14 -1.34 2.25
C ILE A 28 -0.65 -2.61 2.59
N TYR A 29 -0.59 -3.06 3.83
CA TYR A 29 -1.09 -4.38 4.22
C TYR A 29 -1.83 -4.32 5.55
N GLY A 30 -3.07 -4.83 5.60
CA GLY A 30 -3.79 -5.14 6.84
C GLY A 30 -4.02 -3.95 7.77
N CYS A 31 -4.31 -2.77 7.23
CA CYS A 31 -4.45 -1.55 8.02
C CYS A 31 -5.65 -0.69 7.59
N LYS A 32 -5.91 0.36 8.37
CA LYS A 32 -6.90 1.38 8.05
C LYS A 32 -6.20 2.72 7.85
N ILE A 33 -6.53 3.38 6.75
CA ILE A 33 -6.08 4.73 6.43
C ILE A 33 -7.28 5.67 6.56
N ALA A 34 -7.15 6.72 7.38
CA ALA A 34 -8.23 7.66 7.65
C ALA A 34 -8.45 8.67 6.50
N ASP A 35 -9.50 9.48 6.61
CA ASP A 35 -9.90 10.43 5.58
C ASP A 35 -8.80 11.44 5.24
N ASN A 36 -8.73 11.84 3.96
CA ASN A 36 -7.82 12.85 3.41
C ASN A 36 -6.33 12.59 3.64
N VAL A 37 -5.94 11.32 3.89
CA VAL A 37 -4.54 10.93 4.00
C VAL A 37 -3.91 10.81 2.60
N PHE A 38 -2.68 11.29 2.47
CA PHE A 38 -1.86 11.09 1.30
C PHE A 38 -0.76 10.06 1.59
N VAL A 39 -0.66 9.01 0.76
CA VAL A 39 0.42 8.02 0.76
C VAL A 39 1.17 8.14 -0.56
N GLY A 40 2.34 8.78 -0.50
CA GLY A 40 3.25 8.97 -1.64
C GLY A 40 4.37 7.96 -1.67
#